data_AF-A0A4Y9PQ65-F1
#
_entry.id   AF-A0A4Y9PQ65-F1
#
_cell.length_a   1.000
_cell.length_b   1.000
_cell.length_c   1.000
_cell.angle_alpha   90.00
_cell.angle_beta   90.00
_cell.angle_gamma   90.00
#
_symmetry.space_group_name_H-M   'P 1'
#
loop_
_entity.id
_entity.type
_entity.pdbx_description
1 polymer ?
#
loop_
_entity_poly.entity_id
_entity_poly.type
_entity_poly.pdbx_seq_one_letter_code
_entity_poly.pdbx_strand_id
1 'polypeptide(L)'
;MTASTRVFRAPLRSRRPDVDGGAAVERALTHGLCGIGGVLASPPASLVAAAEQVAARYDERMARRLERFAAAPEGAFVWTRDAEGLFWLGRLGGGWRYDGSADAAGVDLVHVRPCTWLDAPIPDGDVPPGVHRTFARGGRNWQEIHDGAVGALTSGLWNESQRTASAGSDDAG
;
A
#
# COMPACT_ATOMS: atom_id res chain seq x y z
N MET A 1 15.95 -7.01 20.86
CA MET A 1 15.16 -5.89 20.31
C MET A 1 14.05 -6.50 19.47
N THR A 2 12.81 -6.53 19.97
CA THR A 2 11.65 -6.85 19.13
C THR A 2 11.59 -5.81 18.01
N ALA A 3 11.63 -6.26 16.76
CA ALA A 3 11.54 -5.34 15.62
C ALA A 3 10.22 -4.57 15.73
N SER A 4 10.30 -3.24 15.81
CA SER A 4 9.10 -2.40 15.89
C SER A 4 8.26 -2.61 14.62
N THR A 5 6.97 -2.89 14.80
CA THR A 5 6.02 -3.05 13.69
C THR A 5 6.00 -1.79 12.85
N ARG A 6 6.48 -1.88 11.59
CA ARG A 6 6.45 -0.78 10.64
C ARG A 6 5.04 -0.62 10.06
N VAL A 7 4.58 0.63 9.98
CA VAL A 7 3.27 0.97 9.41
C VAL A 7 3.47 2.04 8.35
N PHE A 8 2.91 1.82 7.16
CA PHE A 8 3.03 2.72 6.03
C PHE A 8 1.66 3.23 5.58
N ARG A 9 1.64 4.48 5.13
CA ARG A 9 0.56 5.05 4.32
C ARG A 9 0.86 4.79 2.85
N ALA A 10 -0.06 4.13 2.15
CA ALA A 10 -0.05 3.96 0.70
C ALA A 10 -1.38 4.48 0.13
N PRO A 11 -1.45 5.74 -0.33
CA PRO A 11 -2.67 6.29 -0.93
C PRO A 11 -3.02 5.62 -2.27
N LEU A 12 -2.03 4.97 -2.91
CA LEU A 12 -2.15 4.33 -4.22
C LEU A 12 -2.64 5.29 -5.33
N ARG A 13 -2.46 6.60 -5.18
CA ARG A 13 -2.98 7.59 -6.14
C ARG A 13 -2.02 7.82 -7.29
N SER A 14 -2.49 7.76 -8.53
CA SER A 14 -1.68 8.25 -9.64
C SER A 14 -1.44 9.76 -9.52
N ARG A 15 -0.31 10.23 -10.07
CA ARG A 15 -0.07 11.66 -10.30
C ARG A 15 -0.55 12.12 -11.68
N ARG A 16 -0.97 11.18 -12.52
CA ARG A 16 -1.45 11.44 -13.88
C ARG A 16 -2.89 11.95 -13.82
N PRO A 17 -3.21 13.06 -14.50
CA PRO A 17 -4.55 13.66 -14.46
C PRO A 17 -5.59 12.83 -15.24
N ASP A 18 -5.15 11.97 -16.16
CA ASP A 18 -5.99 11.09 -16.98
C ASP A 18 -6.38 9.77 -16.28
N VAL A 19 -5.86 9.51 -15.09
CA VAL A 19 -6.15 8.31 -14.32
C VAL A 19 -7.20 8.62 -13.25
N ASP A 20 -8.25 7.81 -13.20
CA ASP A 20 -9.25 7.92 -12.14
C ASP A 20 -8.62 7.74 -10.74
N GLY A 21 -9.05 8.57 -9.80
CA GLY A 21 -8.44 8.67 -8.47
C GLY A 21 -8.66 7.43 -7.59
N GLY A 22 -9.67 6.62 -7.88
CA GLY A 22 -10.02 5.40 -7.15
C GLY A 22 -9.49 4.11 -7.78
N ALA A 23 -9.36 4.07 -9.10
CA ALA A 23 -9.09 2.85 -9.87
C ALA A 23 -7.84 2.06 -9.41
N ALA A 24 -6.78 2.76 -8.96
CA ALA A 24 -5.58 2.11 -8.46
C ALA A 24 -5.79 1.47 -7.06
N VAL A 25 -6.61 2.07 -6.20
CA VAL A 25 -6.98 1.47 -4.90
C VAL A 25 -7.87 0.26 -5.14
N GLU A 26 -8.87 0.37 -6.01
CA GLU A 26 -9.75 -0.75 -6.36
C GLU A 26 -8.95 -1.95 -6.89
N ARG A 27 -8.05 -1.72 -7.86
CA ARG A 27 -7.14 -2.77 -8.36
C ARG A 27 -6.34 -3.42 -7.23
N ALA A 28 -5.80 -2.60 -6.32
CA ALA A 28 -4.98 -3.09 -5.22
C ALA A 28 -5.76 -3.99 -4.27
N LEU A 29 -6.99 -3.60 -3.91
CA LEU A 29 -7.88 -4.39 -3.06
C LEU A 29 -8.31 -5.69 -3.77
N THR A 30 -8.76 -5.60 -5.02
CA THR A 30 -9.24 -6.76 -5.80
C THR A 30 -8.16 -7.82 -6.04
N HIS A 31 -6.91 -7.42 -6.29
CA HIS A 31 -5.84 -8.33 -6.66
C HIS A 31 -4.86 -8.67 -5.53
N GLY A 32 -5.09 -8.18 -4.31
CA GLY A 32 -4.18 -8.40 -3.19
C GLY A 32 -2.80 -7.79 -3.44
N LEU A 33 -2.77 -6.52 -3.85
CA LEU A 33 -1.54 -5.79 -4.17
C LEU A 33 -1.44 -4.51 -3.36
N CYS A 34 -0.20 -4.05 -3.14
CA CYS A 34 0.10 -2.67 -2.80
C CYS A 34 1.15 -2.18 -3.79
N GLY A 35 1.09 -0.92 -4.20
CA GLY A 35 2.04 -0.43 -5.19
C GLY A 35 2.16 1.07 -5.28
N ILE A 36 3.02 1.48 -6.20
CA ILE A 36 3.20 2.87 -6.60
C ILE A 36 3.23 2.96 -8.13
N GLY A 37 2.77 4.09 -8.64
CA GLY A 37 2.90 4.44 -10.05
C GLY A 37 4.33 4.74 -10.47
N GLY A 38 4.51 5.02 -11.75
CA GLY A 38 5.82 5.15 -12.39
C GLY A 38 5.95 4.31 -13.65
N VAL A 39 4.91 4.27 -14.49
CA VAL A 39 4.94 3.55 -15.77
C VAL A 39 6.25 3.83 -16.52
N LEU A 40 6.93 2.75 -16.91
CA LEU A 40 8.18 2.76 -17.66
C LEU A 40 7.90 2.43 -19.13
N ALA A 41 8.78 2.89 -20.02
CA ALA A 41 8.66 2.65 -21.47
C ALA A 41 8.85 1.17 -21.83
N SER A 42 9.65 0.45 -21.04
CA SER A 42 9.92 -0.97 -21.19
C SER A 42 10.00 -1.63 -19.80
N PRO A 43 9.60 -2.90 -19.65
CA PRO A 43 9.77 -3.63 -18.40
C PRO A 43 11.24 -3.63 -17.94
N PRO A 44 11.53 -3.24 -16.69
CA PRO A 44 12.89 -3.22 -16.16
C PRO A 44 13.33 -4.65 -15.79
N ALA A 45 14.62 -4.94 -16.00
CA ALA A 45 15.20 -6.25 -15.65
C ALA A 45 15.39 -6.45 -14.14
N SER A 46 15.43 -5.37 -13.35
CA SER A 46 15.67 -5.40 -11.90
C SER A 46 15.13 -4.15 -11.22
N LEU A 47 15.11 -4.14 -9.89
CA LEU A 47 14.76 -2.95 -9.10
C LEU A 47 15.73 -1.78 -9.38
N VAL A 48 17.02 -2.08 -9.52
CA VAL A 48 18.04 -1.06 -9.82
C VAL A 48 17.77 -0.42 -11.18
N ALA A 49 17.55 -1.25 -12.20
CA ALA A 49 17.20 -0.76 -13.54
C ALA A 49 15.87 0.01 -13.53
N ALA A 50 14.90 -0.42 -12.71
CA ALA A 50 13.64 0.30 -12.54
C ALA A 50 13.85 1.68 -11.90
N ALA A 51 14.68 1.78 -10.85
CA ALA A 51 14.99 3.04 -10.19
C ALA A 51 15.71 4.02 -11.13
N GLU A 52 16.69 3.54 -11.91
CA GLU A 52 17.36 4.34 -12.95
C GLU A 52 16.38 4.87 -13.99
N GLN A 53 15.49 4.02 -14.51
CA GLN A 53 14.47 4.43 -15.48
C GLN A 53 13.45 5.41 -14.88
N VAL A 54 13.03 5.21 -13.63
CA VAL A 54 12.16 6.15 -12.91
C VAL A 54 12.85 7.49 -12.70
N ALA A 55 14.13 7.51 -12.35
CA ALA A 55 14.91 8.73 -12.16
C ALA A 55 15.02 9.51 -13.47
N ALA A 56 15.31 8.83 -14.58
CA ALA A 56 15.44 9.43 -15.90
C ALA A 56 14.11 9.97 -16.45
N ARG A 57 13.00 9.26 -16.20
CA ARG A 57 11.68 9.63 -16.72
C ARG A 57 10.94 10.67 -15.87
N TYR A 58 11.09 10.60 -14.55
CA TYR A 58 10.33 11.42 -13.61
C TYR A 58 11.26 12.32 -12.79
N ASP A 59 11.89 11.76 -11.76
CA ASP A 59 12.87 12.44 -10.91
C ASP A 59 13.53 11.46 -9.91
N GLU A 60 14.70 11.85 -9.40
CA GLU A 60 15.47 11.13 -8.37
C GLU A 60 14.68 10.90 -7.08
N ARG A 61 13.75 11.80 -6.75
CA ARG A 61 12.92 11.72 -5.54
C ARG A 61 11.89 10.59 -5.65
N MET A 62 11.41 10.29 -6.85
CA MET A 62 10.52 9.19 -7.15
C MET A 62 11.27 7.87 -7.18
N ALA A 63 12.47 7.83 -7.75
CA ALA A 63 13.35 6.65 -7.70
C ALA A 63 13.63 6.23 -6.25
N ARG A 64 14.01 7.19 -5.39
CA ARG A 64 14.19 6.93 -3.95
C ARG A 64 12.92 6.47 -3.24
N ARG A 65 11.74 6.88 -3.71
CA ARG A 65 10.46 6.38 -3.17
C ARG A 65 10.25 4.92 -3.56
N LEU A 66 10.54 4.56 -4.81
CA LEU A 66 10.50 3.18 -5.29
C LEU A 66 11.44 2.29 -4.47
N GLU A 67 12.68 2.71 -4.25
CA GLU A 67 13.63 1.98 -3.41
C GLU A 67 13.10 1.78 -1.99
N ARG A 68 12.58 2.84 -1.34
CA ARG A 68 11.98 2.73 -0.01
C ARG A 68 10.75 1.84 0.04
N PHE A 69 9.96 1.79 -1.03
CA PHE A 69 8.81 0.90 -1.13
C PHE A 69 9.25 -0.57 -1.25
N ALA A 70 10.23 -0.83 -2.12
CA ALA A 70 10.77 -2.17 -2.29
C ALA A 70 11.51 -2.67 -1.03
N ALA A 71 12.21 -1.78 -0.32
CA ALA A 71 12.96 -2.10 0.89
C ALA A 71 12.10 -2.19 2.17
N ALA A 72 10.80 -1.88 2.10
CA ALA A 72 9.94 -1.98 3.27
C ALA A 72 9.87 -3.45 3.76
N PRO A 73 9.93 -3.72 5.08
CA PRO A 73 9.95 -5.09 5.56
C PRO A 73 8.74 -5.89 5.11
N GLU A 74 8.95 -7.16 4.81
CA GLU A 74 7.84 -8.11 4.71
C GLU A 74 7.07 -8.19 6.03
N GLY A 75 5.75 -8.32 5.95
CA GLY A 75 4.85 -8.29 7.08
C GLY A 75 4.54 -6.91 7.63
N ALA A 76 5.10 -5.83 7.05
CA ALA A 76 4.75 -4.46 7.42
C ALA A 76 3.28 -4.14 7.10
N PHE A 77 2.64 -3.33 7.96
CA PHE A 77 1.26 -2.91 7.74
C PHE A 77 1.18 -1.73 6.78
N VAL A 78 0.11 -1.70 6.00
CA VAL A 78 -0.20 -0.65 5.05
C VAL A 78 -1.62 -0.18 5.26
N TRP A 79 -1.79 1.13 5.33
CA TRP A 79 -3.09 1.79 5.30
C TRP A 79 -3.31 2.46 3.95
N THR A 80 -4.46 2.22 3.35
CA THR A 80 -4.97 2.97 2.20
C THR A 80 -6.34 3.57 2.49
N ARG A 81 -6.80 4.47 1.60
CA ARG A 81 -8.11 5.10 1.67
C ARG A 81 -8.71 5.11 0.26
N ASP A 82 -9.85 4.47 0.09
CA ASP A 82 -10.52 4.34 -1.22
C ASP A 82 -11.18 5.64 -1.69
N ALA A 83 -11.91 5.55 -2.81
CA ALA A 83 -12.61 6.68 -3.41
C ALA A 83 -13.78 7.19 -2.56
N GLU A 84 -14.42 6.30 -1.80
CA GLU A 84 -15.51 6.62 -0.86
C GLU A 84 -14.98 7.22 0.45
N GLY A 85 -13.68 7.12 0.67
CA GLY A 85 -13.02 7.65 1.85
C GLY A 85 -12.94 6.66 3.01
N LEU A 86 -13.20 5.38 2.78
CA LEU A 86 -13.09 4.32 3.78
C LEU A 86 -11.63 3.87 3.90
N PHE A 87 -11.22 3.51 5.11
CA PHE A 87 -9.85 3.11 5.40
C PHE A 87 -9.70 1.60 5.31
N TRP A 88 -8.68 1.17 4.57
CA TRP A 88 -8.35 -0.24 4.41
C TRP A 88 -7.01 -0.53 5.03
N LEU A 89 -6.95 -1.64 5.77
CA LEU A 89 -5.74 -2.14 6.41
C LEU A 89 -5.27 -3.40 5.67
N GLY A 90 -4.00 -3.40 5.30
CA GLY A 90 -3.34 -4.53 4.66
C GLY A 90 -1.98 -4.83 5.26
N ARG A 91 -1.41 -5.95 4.82
CA ARG A 91 -0.10 -6.45 5.25
C ARG A 91 0.72 -6.85 4.03
N LEU A 92 1.88 -6.23 3.87
CA LEU A 92 2.78 -6.50 2.75
C LEU A 92 3.36 -7.91 2.83
N GLY A 93 3.38 -8.60 1.70
CA GLY A 93 4.08 -9.86 1.50
C GLY A 93 5.12 -9.73 0.37
N GLY A 94 6.07 -10.66 0.34
CA GLY A 94 6.97 -10.86 -0.79
C GLY A 94 7.82 -9.66 -1.23
N GLY A 95 8.54 -9.85 -2.34
CA GLY A 95 9.40 -8.83 -2.94
C GLY A 95 8.67 -7.91 -3.94
N TRP A 96 9.35 -6.84 -4.32
CA TRP A 96 8.92 -5.96 -5.41
C TRP A 96 8.92 -6.70 -6.76
N ARG A 97 7.92 -6.40 -7.59
CA ARG A 97 7.88 -6.74 -9.02
C ARG A 97 7.36 -5.56 -9.85
N TYR A 98 7.72 -5.52 -11.12
CA TYR A 98 7.08 -4.65 -12.10
C TYR A 98 5.90 -5.40 -12.77
N ASP A 99 4.73 -4.78 -12.79
CA ASP A 99 3.55 -5.24 -13.52
C ASP A 99 3.44 -4.44 -14.82
N GLY A 100 3.87 -5.05 -15.92
CA GLY A 100 3.84 -4.44 -17.25
C GLY A 100 2.52 -4.62 -17.99
N SER A 101 1.47 -5.15 -17.35
CA SER A 101 0.17 -5.33 -17.99
C SER A 101 -0.48 -3.99 -18.35
N ALA A 102 -1.32 -4.01 -19.39
CA ALA A 102 -2.10 -2.84 -19.79
C ALA A 102 -2.98 -2.32 -18.65
N ASP A 103 -3.57 -3.22 -17.86
CA ASP A 103 -4.42 -2.87 -16.72
C ASP A 103 -3.63 -2.13 -15.63
N ALA A 104 -2.42 -2.61 -15.30
CA ALA A 104 -1.55 -1.94 -14.33
C ALA A 104 -1.09 -0.56 -14.81
N ALA A 105 -0.77 -0.45 -16.10
CA ALA A 105 -0.37 0.83 -16.71
C ALA A 105 -1.55 1.82 -16.83
N GLY A 106 -2.76 1.32 -17.08
CA GLY A 106 -3.98 2.10 -17.20
C GLY A 106 -4.33 2.84 -15.92
N VAL A 107 -4.07 2.23 -14.75
CA VAL A 107 -4.31 2.85 -13.44
C VAL A 107 -3.03 3.39 -12.77
N ASP A 108 -1.88 3.36 -13.46
CA ASP A 108 -0.57 3.76 -12.92
C ASP A 108 -0.24 3.09 -11.58
N LEU A 109 -0.40 1.76 -11.53
CA LEU A 109 -0.04 0.91 -10.39
C LEU A 109 0.86 -0.25 -10.86
N VAL A 110 2.08 0.09 -11.26
CA VAL A 110 3.00 -0.83 -11.96
C VAL A 110 4.14 -1.35 -11.08
N HIS A 111 4.55 -0.63 -10.04
CA HIS A 111 5.55 -1.13 -9.09
C HIS A 111 4.81 -1.71 -7.90
N VAL A 112 4.72 -3.04 -7.82
CA VAL A 112 3.81 -3.71 -6.89
C VAL A 112 4.52 -4.72 -6.01
N ARG A 113 3.88 -5.00 -4.87
CA ARG A 113 4.17 -6.11 -3.97
C ARG A 113 2.86 -6.81 -3.62
N PRO A 114 2.88 -8.12 -3.34
CA PRO A 114 1.76 -8.79 -2.70
C PRO A 114 1.32 -8.06 -1.43
N CYS A 115 0.02 -7.97 -1.20
CA CYS A 115 -0.56 -7.38 0.00
C CYS A 115 -1.83 -8.13 0.36
N THR A 116 -1.88 -8.68 1.57
CA THR A 116 -3.14 -9.21 2.11
C THR A 116 -3.91 -8.04 2.70
N TRP A 117 -5.07 -7.71 2.13
CA TRP A 117 -5.99 -6.74 2.71
C TRP A 117 -6.98 -7.45 3.63
N LEU A 118 -7.51 -6.74 4.63
CA LEU A 118 -8.72 -7.20 5.31
C LEU A 118 -9.92 -7.14 4.36
N ASP A 119 -10.88 -8.03 4.56
CA ASP A 119 -12.04 -8.19 3.66
C ASP A 119 -13.06 -7.04 3.78
N ALA A 120 -12.95 -6.22 4.82
CA ALA A 120 -13.81 -5.07 5.06
C ALA A 120 -12.98 -3.85 5.49
N PRO A 121 -13.45 -2.63 5.17
CA PRO A 121 -12.82 -1.41 5.65
C PRO A 121 -12.95 -1.27 7.17
N ILE A 122 -11.98 -0.59 7.78
CA ILE A 122 -11.99 -0.27 9.20
C ILE A 122 -12.91 0.92 9.45
N PRO A 123 -13.86 0.83 10.41
CA PRO A 123 -14.70 1.95 10.80
C PRO A 123 -13.86 3.17 11.22
N ASP A 124 -14.30 4.37 10.85
CA ASP A 124 -13.53 5.61 11.06
C ASP A 124 -13.07 5.83 12.50
N GLY A 125 -13.93 5.46 13.48
CA GLY A 125 -13.65 5.57 14.91
C GLY A 125 -12.59 4.59 15.43
N ASP A 126 -12.33 3.51 14.72
CA ASP A 126 -11.35 2.48 15.09
C ASP A 126 -9.98 2.74 14.44
N VAL A 127 -9.93 3.61 13.41
CA VAL A 127 -8.69 3.95 12.72
C VAL A 127 -7.73 4.66 13.68
N PRO A 128 -6.47 4.21 13.81
CA PRO A 128 -5.51 4.81 14.74
C PRO A 128 -5.31 6.32 14.44
N PRO A 129 -5.25 7.20 15.46
CA PRO A 129 -5.10 8.65 15.25
C PRO A 129 -3.88 9.05 14.41
N GLY A 130 -2.78 8.28 14.48
CA GLY A 130 -1.60 8.49 13.64
C GLY A 130 -1.86 8.29 12.14
N VAL A 131 -2.77 7.39 11.78
CA VAL A 131 -3.20 7.15 10.40
C VAL A 131 -4.01 8.35 9.91
N HIS A 132 -5.04 8.74 10.67
CA HIS A 132 -5.86 9.93 10.38
C HIS A 132 -5.02 11.17 10.13
N ARG A 133 -4.11 11.50 11.06
CA ARG A 133 -3.22 12.67 10.91
C ARG A 133 -2.34 12.59 9.67
N THR A 134 -1.85 11.40 9.33
CA THR A 134 -0.98 11.23 8.16
C THR A 134 -1.76 11.40 6.86
N PHE A 135 -3.01 10.92 6.77
CA PHE A 135 -3.85 11.11 5.61
C PHE A 135 -4.36 12.55 5.47
N ALA A 136 -4.77 13.18 6.58
CA ALA A 136 -5.27 14.57 6.60
C ALA A 136 -4.22 15.60 6.16
N ARG A 137 -2.94 15.38 6.48
CA ARG A 137 -1.83 16.22 6.02
C ARG A 137 -1.63 16.22 4.50
N GLY A 138 -2.27 15.29 3.77
CA GLY A 138 -2.03 15.11 2.35
C GLY A 138 -0.58 14.70 2.08
N GLY A 139 -0.08 14.95 0.88
CA GLY A 139 1.32 14.69 0.54
C GLY A 139 1.56 13.43 -0.29
N ARG A 140 2.84 13.05 -0.39
CA ARG A 140 3.35 12.08 -1.37
C ARG A 140 2.88 10.65 -1.07
N ASN A 141 2.74 9.83 -2.13
CA ASN A 141 2.58 8.39 -1.99
C ASN A 141 3.75 7.76 -1.20
N TRP A 142 3.43 6.70 -0.45
CA TRP A 142 4.36 5.86 0.30
C TRP A 142 5.18 6.60 1.37
N GLN A 143 4.64 6.63 2.59
CA GLN A 143 5.26 7.24 3.77
C GLN A 143 5.14 6.33 4.98
N GLU A 144 6.21 6.19 5.76
CA GLU A 144 6.12 5.54 7.08
C GLU A 144 5.39 6.44 8.09
N ILE A 145 4.50 5.84 8.88
CA ILE A 145 3.75 6.51 9.92
C ILE A 145 4.54 6.39 11.22
N HIS A 146 5.28 7.45 11.56
CA HIS A 146 6.02 7.54 12.81
C HIS A 146 5.10 8.07 13.92
N ASP A 147 4.45 7.15 14.62
CA ASP A 147 3.67 7.42 15.82
C ASP A 147 3.90 6.28 16.81
N GLY A 148 4.12 6.60 18.09
CA GLY A 148 4.54 5.61 19.09
C GLY A 148 3.51 4.50 19.34
N ALA A 149 2.23 4.76 19.09
CA ALA A 149 1.15 3.81 19.32
C ALA A 149 0.66 3.13 18.03
N VAL A 150 0.91 3.70 16.85
CA VAL A 150 0.31 3.21 15.59
C VAL A 150 0.65 1.75 15.29
N GLY A 151 1.87 1.30 15.59
CA GLY A 151 2.29 -0.08 15.38
C GLY A 151 1.48 -1.07 16.22
N ALA A 152 1.32 -0.81 17.51
CA ALA A 152 0.55 -1.65 18.42
C ALA A 152 -0.95 -1.63 18.09
N LEU A 153 -1.53 -0.45 17.85
CA LEU A 153 -2.96 -0.31 17.51
C LEU A 153 -3.30 -1.01 16.19
N THR A 154 -2.48 -0.80 15.14
CA THR A 154 -2.68 -1.46 13.85
C THR A 154 -2.57 -2.98 13.96
N SER A 155 -1.59 -3.48 14.74
CA SER A 155 -1.43 -4.93 14.95
C SER A 155 -2.63 -5.52 15.71
N GLY A 156 -3.16 -4.78 16.69
CA GLY A 156 -4.35 -5.19 17.45
C GLY A 156 -5.57 -5.34 16.56
N LEU A 157 -5.84 -4.33 15.72
CA LEU A 157 -6.94 -4.36 14.74
C LEU A 157 -6.81 -5.55 13.79
N TRP A 158 -5.62 -5.75 13.21
CA TRP A 158 -5.36 -6.88 12.34
C TRP A 158 -5.70 -8.22 13.02
N ASN A 159 -5.17 -8.44 14.22
CA ASN A 159 -5.37 -9.69 14.94
C ASN A 159 -6.83 -9.94 15.35
N GLU A 160 -7.57 -8.87 15.68
CA GLU A 160 -9.00 -8.98 15.97
C GLU A 160 -9.79 -9.40 14.73
N SER A 161 -9.59 -8.71 13.60
CA SER A 161 -10.28 -9.05 12.35
C SER A 161 -10.00 -10.50 11.89
N GLN A 162 -8.76 -10.98 12.06
CA GLN A 162 -8.42 -12.38 11.73
C GLN A 162 -9.14 -13.38 12.66
N ARG A 163 -9.33 -13.06 13.94
CA ARG A 163 -10.11 -13.91 14.87
C ARG A 163 -11.58 -13.96 14.49
N THR A 164 -12.17 -12.82 14.16
CA THR A 164 -13.58 -12.75 13.75
C THR A 164 -13.84 -13.57 12.48
N ALA A 165 -12.93 -13.49 11.50
CA ALA A 165 -13.02 -14.28 10.27
C ALA A 165 -12.96 -15.80 10.53
N SER A 166 -12.08 -16.24 11.44
CA SER A 166 -11.99 -17.64 11.84
C SER A 166 -13.23 -18.13 12.58
N ALA A 167 -13.76 -17.35 13.53
CA ALA A 167 -14.96 -17.72 14.29
C ALA A 167 -16.22 -17.85 13.40
N GLY A 168 -16.36 -16.99 12.39
CA GLY A 168 -17.47 -17.07 11.44
C GLY A 168 -17.39 -18.25 10.46
N SER A 169 -16.22 -18.89 10.33
CA SER A 169 -16.03 -20.04 9.44
C SER A 169 -16.44 -21.37 10.10
N ASP A 170 -16.44 -21.44 11.44
CA ASP A 170 -16.74 -22.65 12.21
C ASP A 170 -18.26 -22.88 12.42
N ASP A 171 -19.11 -21.85 12.25
CA ASP A 171 -20.57 -21.93 12.44
C ASP A 171 -21.35 -22.36 11.17
N ALA A 172 -20.66 -22.75 10.09
CA ALA A 172 -21.26 -23.17 8.81
C ALA A 172 -21.20 -24.70 8.54
N GLY A 173 -20.99 -25.51 9.59
CA GLY A 173 -20.84 -26.97 9.52
C GLY A 173 -22.05 -27.76 10.02
#